data_AF-A0A3M2SAT9-F1
#
_entry.id   AF-A0A3M2SAT9-F1
#
_cell.length_a   1.000
_cell.length_b   1.000
_cell.length_c   1.000
_cell.angle_alpha   90.00
_cell.angle_beta   90.00
_cell.angle_gamma   90.00
#
_symmetry.space_group_name_H-M   'P 1'
#
loop_
_entity.id
_entity.type
_entity.pdbx_description
1 polymer ?
#
loop_
_entity_poly.entity_id
_entity_poly.type
_entity_poly.pdbx_seq_one_letter_code
_entity_poly.pdbx_strand_id
1 'polypeptide(L)'
;MSEPPLDPAFGVLDGLVGPANIERLNALSGILEDGTLEDSFDQLYACKGLSDLHEAILRMTSHLSAKETYDLKNGQAEKLAGAINSKVLSTKNGTEDSALLVEAGLACLSILLSKYSFALDEDTRLKLIRVTDARDTWTTSISATTATELLAQQLKDEEMVDFIIGPVLQKTLKPLFTRHSSRITASGRPSQYSTDGDRSRMFEEVQTWKDESPWAETAMQWAVNMSTPALIQQHWPLFTPVLLALVENESIGIKSRGLEILASFVAKCPAQVLQNTGIGRVFEDATFPMLLYLPSVTPEEQSTTILSPAYDVLIKLAESSDGVQNPERRRLLDKALRDGIFAGHFHASQYSQIVQVLMQKTASIVNCLGIYSIKHLKNLLSMISTIMTDPFATAHPPTVITATQALNTIIASCWPRIQETEHAEQIIRILSLCWLNVAEENQSSSTQIPEADVEILSQELIRTSKILQAIWAEDDSKRPRRLDEVLEKEPRLAKLFAPALA
;
A
#
# COMPACT_ATOMS: atom_id res chain seq x y z
N MET A 1 23.07 -16.13 -9.25
CA MET A 1 24.41 -15.96 -8.67
C MET A 1 24.31 -16.45 -7.25
N SER A 2 25.01 -17.54 -6.91
CA SER A 2 24.96 -18.15 -5.59
C SER A 2 25.61 -17.22 -4.57
N GLU A 3 24.94 -17.03 -3.43
CA GLU A 3 25.46 -16.23 -2.31
C GLU A 3 26.85 -16.73 -1.88
N PRO A 4 27.82 -15.84 -1.62
CA PRO A 4 29.08 -16.26 -1.02
C PRO A 4 28.80 -16.79 0.39
N PRO A 5 29.27 -17.99 0.75
CA PRO A 5 28.99 -18.56 2.07
C PRO A 5 29.65 -17.71 3.16
N LEU A 6 28.90 -17.40 4.23
CA LEU A 6 29.48 -16.88 5.47
C LEU A 6 30.54 -17.85 5.99
N ASP A 7 31.64 -17.32 6.52
CA ASP A 7 32.57 -18.12 7.31
C ASP A 7 31.82 -18.69 8.55
N PRO A 8 31.93 -20.00 8.86
CA PRO A 8 31.27 -20.63 10.00
C PRO A 8 31.54 -19.95 11.36
N ALA A 9 32.57 -19.10 11.48
CA ALA A 9 32.83 -18.28 12.66
C ALA A 9 31.76 -17.20 12.94
N PHE A 10 30.90 -16.86 11.97
CA PHE A 10 29.93 -15.75 12.06
C PHE A 10 28.46 -16.18 12.05
N GLY A 11 28.14 -17.45 12.38
CA GLY A 11 26.78 -18.00 12.24
C GLY A 11 25.64 -17.27 12.97
N VAL A 12 25.93 -16.41 13.97
CA VAL A 12 24.92 -15.56 14.64
C VAL A 12 24.52 -14.35 13.79
N LEU A 13 25.35 -13.95 12.82
CA LEU A 13 25.11 -12.84 11.90
C LEU A 13 24.30 -13.24 10.67
N ASP A 14 24.06 -14.54 10.49
CA ASP A 14 23.26 -15.06 9.39
C ASP A 14 21.81 -14.56 9.51
N GLY A 15 21.36 -13.80 8.51
CA GLY A 15 20.05 -13.12 8.50
C GLY A 15 19.99 -11.77 9.23
N LEU A 16 21.00 -11.36 10.01
CA LEU A 16 21.06 -10.02 10.64
C LEU A 16 21.79 -8.97 9.78
N VAL A 17 22.53 -9.43 8.77
CA VAL A 17 23.40 -8.60 7.93
C VAL A 17 23.29 -9.09 6.48
N GLY A 18 23.21 -8.17 5.53
CA GLY A 18 23.04 -8.45 4.10
C GLY A 18 24.34 -8.77 3.37
N PRO A 19 24.26 -9.23 2.11
CA PRO A 19 25.40 -9.76 1.35
C PRO A 19 26.54 -8.76 1.19
N ALA A 20 26.25 -7.48 1.01
CA ALA A 20 27.26 -6.42 0.89
C ALA A 20 28.07 -6.23 2.18
N ASN A 21 27.40 -6.31 3.33
CA ASN A 21 28.06 -6.22 4.62
C ASN A 21 28.79 -7.52 4.98
N ILE A 22 28.28 -8.68 4.55
CA ILE A 22 28.98 -9.98 4.66
C ILE A 22 30.29 -9.96 3.86
N GLU A 23 30.27 -9.46 2.62
CA GLU A 23 31.48 -9.32 1.80
C GLU A 23 32.51 -8.40 2.46
N ARG A 24 32.07 -7.25 2.99
CA ARG A 24 32.94 -6.34 3.76
C ARG A 24 33.50 -7.02 5.01
N LEU A 25 32.68 -7.79 5.74
CA LEU A 25 33.11 -8.49 6.95
C LEU A 25 34.13 -9.60 6.65
N ASN A 26 33.92 -10.34 5.55
CA ASN A 26 34.89 -11.32 5.04
C ASN A 26 36.20 -10.67 4.58
N ALA A 27 36.17 -9.45 4.03
CA ALA A 27 37.39 -8.71 3.69
C ALA A 27 38.16 -8.25 4.95
N LEU A 28 37.46 -8.05 6.07
CA LEU A 28 38.03 -7.60 7.33
C LEU A 28 38.54 -8.74 8.22
N SER A 29 38.13 -9.99 7.98
CA SER A 29 38.51 -11.17 8.78
C SER A 29 40.03 -11.37 8.86
N GLY A 30 40.77 -10.99 7.81
CA GLY A 30 42.24 -11.02 7.81
C GLY A 30 42.94 -9.97 8.68
N ILE A 31 42.22 -8.99 9.23
CA ILE A 31 42.75 -7.89 10.07
C ILE A 31 42.26 -8.02 11.54
N LEU A 32 41.29 -8.90 11.79
CA LEU A 32 40.58 -9.06 13.07
C LEU A 32 41.37 -9.82 14.15
N GLU A 33 42.55 -10.39 13.83
CA GLU A 33 43.35 -11.16 14.78
C GLU A 33 44.11 -10.29 15.82
N ASP A 34 44.30 -8.99 15.57
CA ASP A 34 45.18 -8.12 16.40
C ASP A 34 44.46 -7.09 17.30
N GLY A 35 43.14 -6.91 17.19
CA GLY A 35 42.39 -5.83 17.87
C GLY A 35 41.59 -6.28 19.10
N THR A 36 41.57 -5.48 20.17
CA THR A 36 40.66 -5.71 21.31
C THR A 36 39.31 -5.00 21.12
N LEU A 37 38.29 -5.45 21.86
CA LEU A 37 36.97 -4.80 21.88
C LEU A 37 37.09 -3.34 22.37
N GLU A 38 37.96 -3.08 23.36
CA GLU A 38 38.23 -1.73 23.90
C GLU A 38 38.84 -0.80 22.85
N ASP A 39 39.76 -1.30 22.01
CA ASP A 39 40.30 -0.53 20.88
C ASP A 39 39.20 -0.18 19.88
N SER A 40 38.26 -1.09 19.65
CA SER A 40 37.11 -0.84 18.75
C SER A 40 36.13 0.18 19.33
N PHE A 41 35.95 0.20 20.66
CA PHE A 41 35.18 1.23 21.37
C PHE A 41 35.80 2.61 21.16
N ASP A 42 37.11 2.75 21.39
CA ASP A 42 37.81 4.02 21.24
C ASP A 42 37.84 4.50 19.78
N GLN A 43 37.96 3.57 18.83
CA GLN A 43 37.87 3.88 17.40
C GLN A 43 36.50 4.45 17.01
N LEU A 44 35.39 3.92 17.54
CA LEU A 44 34.04 4.41 17.22
C LEU A 44 33.86 5.90 17.62
N TYR A 45 34.47 6.34 18.73
CA TYR A 45 34.46 7.75 19.11
C TYR A 45 35.41 8.61 18.27
N ALA A 46 36.55 8.06 17.83
CA ALA A 46 37.56 8.76 17.05
C ALA A 46 37.21 8.92 15.56
N CYS A 47 36.36 8.04 15.00
CA CYS A 47 35.97 8.06 13.59
C CYS A 47 35.24 9.36 13.21
N LYS A 48 35.73 9.99 12.12
CA LYS A 48 35.12 11.16 11.46
C LYS A 48 34.55 10.83 10.07
N GLY A 49 35.03 9.76 9.43
CA GLY A 49 34.56 9.29 8.13
C GLY A 49 33.47 8.21 8.25
N LEU A 50 32.57 8.18 7.26
CA LEU A 50 31.44 7.24 7.20
C LEU A 50 31.91 5.80 6.93
N SER A 51 32.92 5.63 6.08
CA SER A 51 33.56 4.33 5.78
C SER A 51 34.30 3.77 7.00
N ASP A 52 35.10 4.60 7.68
CA ASP A 52 35.85 4.18 8.88
C ASP A 52 34.90 3.79 10.01
N LEU A 53 33.79 4.54 10.16
CA LEU A 53 32.76 4.23 11.15
C LEU A 53 32.08 2.89 10.83
N HIS A 54 31.79 2.64 9.55
CA HIS A 54 31.18 1.38 9.10
C HIS A 54 32.07 0.18 9.38
N GLU A 55 33.36 0.29 9.06
CA GLU A 55 34.34 -0.74 9.35
C GLU A 55 34.49 -1.00 10.86
N ALA A 56 34.55 0.06 11.67
CA ALA A 56 34.63 -0.06 13.13
C ALA A 56 33.41 -0.82 13.70
N ILE A 57 32.20 -0.51 13.22
CA ILE A 57 30.98 -1.18 13.70
C ILE A 57 30.92 -2.63 13.25
N LEU A 58 31.31 -2.95 12.01
CA LEU A 58 31.36 -4.34 11.55
C LEU A 58 32.35 -5.16 12.39
N ARG A 59 33.52 -4.61 12.72
CA ARG A 59 34.49 -5.25 13.63
C ARG A 59 33.93 -5.46 15.03
N MET A 60 33.23 -4.46 15.57
CA MET A 60 32.56 -4.61 16.86
C MET A 60 31.49 -5.71 16.82
N THR A 61 30.69 -5.73 15.77
CA THR A 61 29.63 -6.71 15.55
C THR A 61 30.20 -8.13 15.45
N SER A 62 31.31 -8.31 14.73
CA SER A 62 32.01 -9.60 14.65
C SER A 62 32.61 -10.02 15.98
N HIS A 63 33.24 -9.12 16.74
CA HIS A 63 33.78 -9.45 18.07
C HIS A 63 32.69 -9.82 19.07
N LEU A 64 31.54 -9.14 19.02
CA LEU A 64 30.39 -9.46 19.85
C LEU A 64 29.75 -10.79 19.44
N SER A 65 29.77 -11.16 18.16
CA SER A 65 29.27 -12.44 17.66
C SER A 65 30.19 -13.62 18.00
N ALA A 66 31.50 -13.47 17.83
CA ALA A 66 32.47 -14.58 17.85
C ALA A 66 32.83 -15.14 19.23
N LYS A 67 32.50 -14.46 20.34
CA LYS A 67 32.89 -14.89 21.70
C LYS A 67 31.68 -15.09 22.62
N GLU A 68 31.62 -16.26 23.25
CA GLU A 68 30.49 -16.74 24.05
C GLU A 68 30.19 -15.89 25.29
N THR A 69 31.17 -15.22 25.90
CA THR A 69 30.94 -14.36 27.07
C THR A 69 32.07 -13.33 27.21
N TYR A 70 31.79 -12.07 26.90
CA TYR A 70 32.56 -10.96 27.45
C TYR A 70 31.78 -10.39 28.63
N ASP A 71 32.41 -10.31 29.80
CA ASP A 71 31.90 -9.52 30.92
C ASP A 71 32.13 -8.03 30.61
N LEU A 72 31.35 -7.47 29.69
CA LEU A 72 31.19 -6.02 29.61
C LEU A 72 30.69 -5.56 30.99
N LYS A 73 31.41 -4.62 31.60
CA LYS A 73 31.03 -4.09 32.93
C LYS A 73 29.62 -3.50 32.84
N ASN A 74 28.83 -3.63 33.90
CA ASN A 74 27.49 -3.00 33.99
C ASN A 74 27.52 -1.55 33.50
N GLY A 75 26.72 -1.23 32.49
CA GLY A 75 26.62 0.10 31.86
C GLY A 75 27.51 0.36 30.64
N GLN A 76 28.46 -0.52 30.29
CA GLN A 76 29.19 -0.39 29.00
C GLN A 76 28.31 -0.72 27.79
N ALA A 77 27.38 -1.68 27.91
CA ALA A 77 26.42 -2.00 26.87
C ALA A 77 25.47 -0.82 26.57
N GLU A 78 24.98 -0.13 27.60
CA GLU A 78 24.15 1.09 27.46
C GLU A 78 24.95 2.23 26.80
N LYS A 79 26.21 2.43 27.20
CA LYS A 79 27.10 3.41 26.54
C LYS A 79 27.33 3.09 25.08
N LEU A 80 27.47 1.81 24.74
CA LEU A 80 27.62 1.38 23.35
C LEU A 80 26.34 1.66 22.55
N ALA A 81 25.18 1.32 23.09
CA ALA A 81 23.90 1.63 22.47
C ALA A 81 23.74 3.15 22.22
N GLY A 82 24.11 3.98 23.21
CA GLY A 82 24.14 5.44 23.05
C GLY A 82 25.15 5.93 22.00
N ALA A 83 26.30 5.28 21.87
CA ALA A 83 27.28 5.58 20.83
C ALA A 83 26.75 5.23 19.42
N ILE A 84 26.14 4.05 19.28
CA ILE A 84 25.47 3.64 18.03
C ILE A 84 24.36 4.63 17.68
N ASN A 85 23.53 5.02 18.65
CA ASN A 85 22.49 6.02 18.43
C ASN A 85 23.06 7.37 17.92
N SER A 86 24.03 7.93 18.63
CA SER A 86 24.59 9.26 18.31
C SER A 86 25.41 9.32 17.02
N LYS A 87 26.09 8.22 16.65
CA LYS A 87 26.98 8.18 15.48
C LYS A 87 26.39 7.50 14.25
N VAL A 88 25.57 6.47 14.44
CA VAL A 88 25.05 5.61 13.35
C VAL A 88 23.65 6.04 12.97
N LEU A 89 22.72 5.96 13.91
CA LEU A 89 21.30 6.25 13.67
C LEU A 89 21.01 7.74 13.44
N SER A 90 21.98 8.61 13.76
CA SER A 90 21.91 10.06 13.52
C SER A 90 22.54 10.49 12.19
N THR A 91 23.10 9.55 11.42
CA THR A 91 23.71 9.86 10.12
C THR A 91 22.64 10.37 9.16
N LYS A 92 22.96 11.41 8.38
CA LYS A 92 21.99 11.96 7.42
C LYS A 92 21.64 10.93 6.35
N ASN A 93 20.34 10.73 6.15
CA ASN A 93 19.78 9.84 5.14
C ASN A 93 20.16 10.32 3.74
N GLY A 94 20.65 9.43 2.87
CA GLY A 94 20.81 9.77 1.45
C GLY A 94 21.80 8.95 0.61
N THR A 95 22.61 8.07 1.20
CA THR A 95 23.55 7.23 0.45
C THR A 95 23.35 5.74 0.76
N GLU A 96 23.59 4.85 -0.21
CA GLU A 96 23.56 3.40 0.02
C GLU A 96 24.51 2.98 1.14
N ASP A 97 25.67 3.62 1.25
CA ASP A 97 26.62 3.39 2.35
C ASP A 97 26.02 3.76 3.72
N SER A 98 25.13 4.75 3.81
CA SER A 98 24.44 5.09 5.06
C SER A 98 23.44 4.01 5.48
N ALA A 99 22.76 3.37 4.52
CA ALA A 99 21.82 2.28 4.80
C ALA A 99 22.56 1.02 5.29
N LEU A 100 23.69 0.67 4.65
CA LEU A 100 24.53 -0.46 5.07
C LEU A 100 25.19 -0.23 6.44
N LEU A 101 25.57 1.01 6.75
CA LEU A 101 26.08 1.41 8.05
C LEU A 101 25.01 1.25 9.15
N VAL A 102 23.78 1.68 8.88
CA VAL A 102 22.64 1.51 9.79
C VAL A 102 22.35 0.03 10.02
N GLU A 103 22.35 -0.79 8.98
CA GLU A 103 22.17 -2.23 9.09
C GLU A 103 23.19 -2.87 10.03
N ALA A 104 24.48 -2.54 9.88
CA ALA A 104 25.53 -3.02 10.77
C ALA A 104 25.33 -2.54 12.22
N GLY A 105 24.90 -1.28 12.40
CA GLY A 105 24.57 -0.74 13.71
C GLY A 105 23.40 -1.46 14.39
N LEU A 106 22.36 -1.80 13.64
CA LEU A 106 21.19 -2.55 14.13
C LEU A 106 21.54 -3.99 14.49
N ALA A 107 22.38 -4.66 13.68
CA ALA A 107 22.88 -5.99 14.00
C ALA A 107 23.66 -5.99 15.32
N CYS A 108 24.52 -4.97 15.52
CA CYS A 108 25.24 -4.77 16.77
C CYS A 108 24.28 -4.57 17.97
N LEU A 109 23.25 -3.72 17.82
CA LEU A 109 22.23 -3.51 18.86
C LEU A 109 21.45 -4.78 19.19
N SER A 110 21.10 -5.59 18.19
CA SER A 110 20.39 -6.87 18.37
C SER A 110 21.23 -7.88 19.16
N ILE A 111 22.53 -7.99 18.85
CA ILE A 111 23.45 -8.83 19.62
C ILE A 111 23.61 -8.32 21.05
N LEU A 112 23.70 -7.00 21.25
CA LEU A 112 23.79 -6.43 22.60
C LEU A 112 22.55 -6.72 23.44
N LEU A 113 21.36 -6.59 22.87
CA LEU A 113 20.10 -6.82 23.58
C LEU A 113 19.80 -8.31 23.81
N SER A 114 20.32 -9.21 22.97
CA SER A 114 20.23 -10.66 23.23
C SER A 114 21.17 -11.13 24.34
N LYS A 115 22.33 -10.46 24.52
CA LYS A 115 23.32 -10.81 25.54
C LYS A 115 23.13 -10.06 26.87
N TYR A 116 22.62 -8.84 26.84
CA TYR A 116 22.47 -7.98 28.00
C TYR A 116 21.04 -7.42 28.11
N SER A 117 20.45 -7.52 29.29
CA SER A 117 19.14 -6.94 29.57
C SER A 117 19.29 -5.48 29.97
N PHE A 118 18.98 -4.56 29.05
CA PHE A 118 18.89 -3.12 29.31
C PHE A 118 17.80 -2.48 28.44
N ALA A 119 17.34 -1.29 28.86
CA ALA A 119 16.33 -0.53 28.13
C ALA A 119 16.98 0.51 27.23
N LEU A 120 16.52 0.61 25.99
CA LEU A 120 16.91 1.67 25.07
C LEU A 120 16.30 3.01 25.49
N ASP A 121 17.07 4.09 25.35
CA ASP A 121 16.59 5.44 25.61
C ASP A 121 15.48 5.87 24.62
N GLU A 122 14.72 6.92 24.98
CA GLU A 122 13.61 7.43 24.16
C GLU A 122 14.08 7.85 22.75
N ASP A 123 15.26 8.47 22.63
CA ASP A 123 15.78 8.96 21.35
C ASP A 123 16.24 7.81 20.43
N THR A 124 16.90 6.79 20.98
CA THR A 124 17.21 5.56 20.22
C THR A 124 15.95 4.91 19.69
N ARG A 125 14.92 4.74 20.53
CA ARG A 125 13.63 4.14 20.10
C ARG A 125 12.95 4.97 19.01
N LEU A 126 12.99 6.31 19.09
CA LEU A 126 12.45 7.19 18.04
C LEU A 126 13.21 7.05 16.71
N LYS A 127 14.53 6.88 16.75
CA LYS A 127 15.34 6.70 15.54
C LYS A 127 15.18 5.32 14.93
N LEU A 128 14.95 4.27 15.73
CA LEU A 128 14.61 2.94 15.22
C LEU A 128 13.32 2.97 14.38
N ILE A 129 12.33 3.79 14.74
CA ILE A 129 11.10 3.95 13.94
C ILE A 129 11.41 4.48 12.53
N ARG A 130 12.45 5.30 12.35
CA ARG A 130 12.78 5.90 11.05
C ARG A 130 13.26 4.87 10.02
N VAL A 131 13.60 3.67 10.47
CA VAL A 131 14.20 2.61 9.65
C VAL A 131 13.34 1.36 9.63
N THR A 132 12.04 1.46 9.94
CA THR A 132 11.12 0.30 9.95
C THR A 132 10.50 -0.01 8.59
N ASP A 133 10.64 0.85 7.57
CA ASP A 133 10.07 0.61 6.24
C ASP A 133 11.18 0.37 5.20
N ALA A 134 11.14 -0.79 4.57
CA ALA A 134 12.10 -1.21 3.55
C ALA A 134 11.96 -0.43 2.21
N ARG A 135 10.89 0.34 2.03
CA ARG A 135 10.67 1.20 0.85
C ARG A 135 11.46 2.51 0.93
N ASP A 136 11.97 2.86 2.11
CA ASP A 136 12.73 4.08 2.30
C ASP A 136 14.15 3.93 1.73
N THR A 137 14.63 4.95 1.02
CA THR A 137 15.93 4.91 0.32
C THR A 137 17.15 4.80 1.26
N TRP A 138 16.96 5.06 2.55
CA TRP A 138 17.99 5.00 3.59
C TRP A 138 17.92 3.72 4.45
N THR A 139 17.09 2.75 4.07
CA THR A 139 16.82 1.53 4.85
C THR A 139 16.98 0.29 3.97
N THR A 140 17.51 -0.80 4.54
CA THR A 140 17.53 -2.12 3.90
C THR A 140 16.40 -3.01 4.43
N SER A 141 15.99 -4.04 3.70
CA SER A 141 14.96 -4.98 4.17
C SER A 141 15.31 -5.67 5.48
N ILE A 142 16.60 -5.96 5.67
CA ILE A 142 17.15 -6.54 6.91
C ILE A 142 17.09 -5.51 8.03
N SER A 143 17.51 -4.27 7.78
CA SER A 143 17.39 -3.18 8.76
C SER A 143 15.96 -2.96 9.24
N ALA A 144 15.00 -2.96 8.31
CA ALA A 144 13.58 -2.80 8.63
C ALA A 144 13.02 -3.90 9.52
N THR A 145 13.39 -5.14 9.22
CA THR A 145 12.98 -6.31 10.00
C THR A 145 13.59 -6.27 11.40
N THR A 146 14.91 -6.09 11.48
CA THR A 146 15.65 -6.00 12.75
C THR A 146 15.15 -4.83 13.61
N ALA A 147 14.92 -3.65 13.04
CA ALA A 147 14.42 -2.49 13.79
C ALA A 147 13.01 -2.75 14.36
N THR A 148 12.14 -3.41 13.59
CA THR A 148 10.79 -3.77 14.05
C THR A 148 10.85 -4.77 15.21
N GLU A 149 11.72 -5.78 15.13
CA GLU A 149 11.93 -6.75 16.20
C GLU A 149 12.49 -6.10 17.47
N LEU A 150 13.48 -5.21 17.34
CA LEU A 150 14.05 -4.50 18.49
C LEU A 150 13.01 -3.61 19.17
N LEU A 151 12.16 -2.92 18.40
CA LEU A 151 11.07 -2.12 18.95
C LEU A 151 10.05 -2.99 19.69
N ALA A 152 9.69 -4.15 19.15
CA ALA A 152 8.76 -5.09 19.78
C ALA A 152 9.32 -5.69 21.08
N GLN A 153 10.63 -5.92 21.16
CA GLN A 153 11.30 -6.37 22.39
C GLN A 153 11.34 -5.27 23.47
N GLN A 154 11.45 -4.01 23.07
CA GLN A 154 11.68 -2.87 23.97
C GLN A 154 10.39 -2.15 24.41
N LEU A 155 9.28 -2.32 23.71
CA LEU A 155 8.01 -1.67 24.01
C LEU A 155 6.93 -2.72 24.29
N LYS A 156 6.54 -2.84 25.56
CA LYS A 156 5.38 -3.64 25.98
C LYS A 156 4.08 -2.87 25.73
N ASP A 157 2.94 -3.56 25.66
CA ASP A 157 1.65 -3.00 25.23
C ASP A 157 1.26 -1.66 25.90
N GLU A 158 1.39 -1.52 27.23
CA GLU A 158 1.06 -0.28 27.94
C GLU A 158 2.05 0.85 27.62
N GLU A 159 3.35 0.56 27.65
CA GLU A 159 4.41 1.52 27.32
C GLU A 159 4.35 1.95 25.86
N MET A 160 3.91 1.06 24.96
CA MET A 160 3.75 1.31 23.54
C MET A 160 2.71 2.39 23.27
N VAL A 161 1.57 2.34 23.97
CA VAL A 161 0.52 3.35 23.87
C VAL A 161 1.04 4.74 24.27
N ASP A 162 1.69 4.83 25.42
CA ASP A 162 2.24 6.09 25.94
C ASP A 162 3.36 6.62 25.03
N PHE A 163 4.19 5.71 24.49
CA PHE A 163 5.26 6.05 23.56
C PHE A 163 4.74 6.59 22.21
N ILE A 164 3.66 6.01 21.69
CA ILE A 164 2.99 6.51 20.48
C ILE A 164 2.43 7.91 20.74
N ILE A 165 1.70 8.11 21.84
CA ILE A 165 1.01 9.39 22.10
C ILE A 165 2.02 10.51 22.37
N GLY A 166 2.93 10.33 23.32
CA GLY A 166 3.82 11.39 23.79
C GLY A 166 5.00 11.60 22.84
N PRO A 167 6.01 10.72 22.86
CA PRO A 167 7.19 10.82 22.02
C PRO A 167 6.91 10.94 20.52
N VAL A 168 6.10 10.05 19.94
CA VAL A 168 5.91 10.01 18.47
C VAL A 168 4.95 11.10 18.01
N LEU A 169 3.69 11.08 18.46
CA LEU A 169 2.68 12.00 17.95
C LEU A 169 2.85 13.42 18.48
N GLN A 170 2.99 13.62 19.80
CA GLN A 170 2.98 14.97 20.38
C GLN A 170 4.32 15.70 20.29
N LYS A 171 5.43 15.05 20.64
CA LYS A 171 6.75 15.69 20.66
C LYS A 171 7.39 15.78 19.27
N THR A 172 7.16 14.77 18.43
CA THR A 172 7.88 14.61 17.16
C THR A 172 7.04 15.06 15.97
N LEU A 173 5.88 14.43 15.73
CA LEU A 173 5.10 14.70 14.51
C LEU A 173 4.29 16.00 14.62
N LYS A 174 3.57 16.24 15.70
CA LYS A 174 2.69 17.43 15.83
C LYS A 174 3.39 18.76 15.52
N PRO A 175 4.60 19.07 16.02
CA PRO A 175 5.29 20.32 15.71
C PRO A 175 5.57 20.50 14.22
N LEU A 176 5.82 19.41 13.49
CA LEU A 176 6.05 19.44 12.03
C LEU A 176 4.78 19.79 11.23
N PHE A 177 3.59 19.59 11.81
CA PHE A 177 2.32 19.64 11.07
C PHE A 177 1.29 20.66 11.59
N THR A 178 1.61 21.47 12.60
CA THR A 178 0.64 22.32 13.32
C THR A 178 0.02 23.46 12.47
N ARG A 179 0.55 23.77 11.27
CA ARG A 179 0.10 24.92 10.44
C ARG A 179 -0.54 24.57 9.08
N HIS A 180 -0.66 23.30 8.71
CA HIS A 180 -0.69 22.96 7.27
C HIS A 180 -2.05 22.59 6.65
N SER A 181 -3.17 22.60 7.36
CA SER A 181 -4.47 22.31 6.73
C SER A 181 -5.56 23.31 7.14
N SER A 182 -6.23 23.89 6.13
CA SER A 182 -7.37 24.79 6.29
C SER A 182 -8.69 24.06 6.60
N ARG A 183 -8.71 22.73 6.42
CA ARG A 183 -9.88 21.86 6.65
C ARG A 183 -10.11 21.52 8.12
N ILE A 184 -9.11 21.74 8.96
CA ILE A 184 -9.15 21.40 10.38
C ILE A 184 -8.71 22.57 11.24
N THR A 185 -9.22 22.57 12.46
CA THR A 185 -8.73 23.44 13.54
C THR A 185 -7.40 22.91 14.08
N ALA A 186 -6.67 23.74 14.84
CA ALA A 186 -5.43 23.32 15.51
C ALA A 186 -5.61 22.12 16.47
N SER A 187 -6.85 21.79 16.83
CA SER A 187 -7.19 20.59 17.62
C SER A 187 -7.52 19.36 16.78
N GLY A 188 -7.31 19.38 15.45
CA GLY A 188 -7.61 18.27 14.53
C GLY A 188 -9.10 18.08 14.19
N ARG A 189 -10.00 18.91 14.73
CA ARG A 189 -11.45 18.85 14.44
C ARG A 189 -11.76 19.54 13.10
N PRO A 190 -12.80 19.10 12.36
CA PRO A 190 -13.24 19.79 11.14
C PRO A 190 -13.47 21.28 11.38
N SER A 191 -12.98 22.14 10.48
CA SER A 191 -13.20 23.58 10.57
C SER A 191 -14.64 23.94 10.19
N GLN A 192 -15.31 24.76 11.00
CA GLN A 192 -16.68 25.25 10.72
C GLN A 192 -16.71 26.37 9.66
N TYR A 193 -15.55 26.97 9.39
CA TYR A 193 -15.35 28.01 8.39
C TYR A 193 -14.37 27.48 7.34
N SER A 194 -14.81 26.54 6.52
CA SER A 194 -14.11 26.22 5.29
C SER A 194 -14.24 27.44 4.37
N THR A 195 -13.19 28.25 4.25
CA THR A 195 -13.13 29.32 3.24
C THR A 195 -13.07 28.68 1.86
N ASP A 196 -14.24 28.31 1.33
CA ASP A 196 -14.44 28.09 -0.09
C ASP A 196 -14.20 29.42 -0.80
N GLY A 197 -12.97 29.69 -1.25
CA GLY A 197 -12.78 30.84 -2.14
C GLY A 197 -11.39 31.41 -2.36
N ASP A 198 -10.40 31.19 -1.50
CA ASP A 198 -9.13 31.91 -1.67
C ASP A 198 -8.01 31.04 -2.26
N ARG A 199 -8.15 30.73 -3.56
CA ARG A 199 -7.10 30.07 -4.37
C ARG A 199 -5.83 30.91 -4.52
N SER A 200 -5.81 32.14 -4.00
CA SER A 200 -4.66 33.06 -4.09
C SER A 200 -3.53 32.77 -3.09
N ARG A 201 -3.77 31.93 -2.06
CA ARG A 201 -2.74 31.49 -1.10
C ARG A 201 -2.02 30.19 -1.48
N MET A 202 -2.13 29.74 -2.73
CA MET A 202 -1.45 28.52 -3.23
C MET A 202 0.07 28.67 -3.37
N PHE A 203 0.63 29.86 -3.20
CA PHE A 203 2.06 30.10 -3.25
C PHE A 203 2.61 30.44 -1.86
N GLU A 204 3.63 29.67 -1.46
CA GLU A 204 4.62 29.98 -0.43
C GLU A 204 4.28 29.68 1.04
N GLU A 205 4.17 28.39 1.38
CA GLU A 205 5.03 27.84 2.44
C GLU A 205 5.61 26.53 1.90
N VAL A 206 6.84 26.58 1.40
CA VAL A 206 7.63 25.38 1.07
C VAL A 206 7.51 24.44 2.27
N GLN A 207 7.03 23.21 2.05
CA GLN A 207 6.93 22.20 3.11
C GLN A 207 8.35 21.86 3.61
N THR A 208 8.86 22.65 4.57
CA THR A 208 10.24 22.59 5.09
C THR A 208 10.55 21.26 5.77
N TRP A 209 9.53 20.56 6.26
CA TRP A 209 9.70 19.24 6.86
C TRP A 209 10.17 18.17 5.86
N LYS A 210 10.01 18.37 4.55
CA LYS A 210 10.43 17.39 3.52
C LYS A 210 11.92 17.09 3.57
N ASP A 211 12.73 18.14 3.59
CA ASP A 211 14.19 18.03 3.59
C ASP A 211 14.72 17.72 4.99
N GLU A 212 14.00 18.17 6.02
CA GLU A 212 14.41 18.00 7.42
C GLU A 212 13.96 16.66 8.02
N SER A 213 12.87 16.05 7.52
CA SER A 213 12.21 14.90 8.15
C SER A 213 11.46 13.99 7.15
N PRO A 214 12.15 13.37 6.18
CA PRO A 214 11.54 12.41 5.23
C PRO A 214 10.99 11.15 5.93
N TRP A 215 11.48 10.85 7.13
CA TRP A 215 11.04 9.73 7.97
C TRP A 215 9.65 9.94 8.61
N ALA A 216 9.02 11.11 8.43
CA ALA A 216 7.70 11.40 9.00
C ALA A 216 6.60 10.43 8.49
N GLU A 217 6.68 10.02 7.22
CA GLU A 217 5.77 9.01 6.63
C GLU A 217 5.91 7.66 7.32
N THR A 218 7.15 7.20 7.49
CA THR A 218 7.50 5.95 8.17
C THR A 218 7.02 5.95 9.62
N ALA A 219 7.29 7.04 10.34
CA ALA A 219 6.86 7.19 11.73
C ALA A 219 5.34 7.20 11.87
N MET A 220 4.65 7.86 10.95
CA MET A 220 3.19 7.89 10.93
C MET A 220 2.59 6.52 10.61
N GLN A 221 3.16 5.81 9.62
CA GLN A 221 2.75 4.46 9.27
C GLN A 221 2.95 3.49 10.42
N TRP A 222 4.10 3.54 11.09
CA TRP A 222 4.39 2.75 12.27
C TRP A 222 3.38 3.04 13.39
N ALA A 223 3.12 4.31 13.69
CA ALA A 223 2.16 4.71 14.73
C ALA A 223 0.75 4.17 14.44
N VAL A 224 0.27 4.26 13.20
CA VAL A 224 -1.04 3.71 12.80
C VAL A 224 -1.04 2.17 12.89
N ASN A 225 0.03 1.51 12.48
CA ASN A 225 0.15 0.05 12.52
C ASN A 225 0.17 -0.52 13.94
N MET A 226 0.80 0.18 14.89
CA MET A 226 0.85 -0.21 16.30
C MET A 226 -0.37 0.25 17.11
N SER A 227 -1.18 1.16 16.56
CA SER A 227 -2.38 1.64 17.26
C SER A 227 -3.51 0.61 17.28
N THR A 228 -4.19 0.53 18.43
CA THR A 228 -5.45 -0.21 18.60
C THR A 228 -6.67 0.67 18.30
N PRO A 229 -7.86 0.10 18.02
CA PRO A 229 -9.08 0.89 17.82
C PRO A 229 -9.44 1.79 19.01
N ALA A 230 -9.17 1.34 20.24
CA ALA A 230 -9.40 2.11 21.46
C ALA A 230 -8.47 3.34 21.56
N LEU A 231 -7.20 3.16 21.21
CA LEU A 231 -6.23 4.26 21.16
C LEU A 231 -6.64 5.34 20.17
N ILE A 232 -7.01 4.91 18.95
CA ILE A 232 -7.48 5.82 17.91
C ILE A 232 -8.76 6.54 18.37
N GLN A 233 -9.69 5.84 19.01
CA GLN A 233 -10.91 6.47 19.51
C GLN A 233 -10.64 7.64 20.47
N GLN A 234 -9.64 7.51 21.33
CA GLN A 234 -9.28 8.53 22.32
C GLN A 234 -8.41 9.65 21.73
N HIS A 235 -7.49 9.32 20.83
CA HIS A 235 -6.42 10.23 20.39
C HIS A 235 -6.42 10.55 18.88
N TRP A 236 -7.47 10.20 18.15
CA TRP A 236 -7.61 10.50 16.70
C TRP A 236 -7.21 11.93 16.29
N PRO A 237 -7.46 13.02 17.06
CA PRO A 237 -7.14 14.36 16.58
C PRO A 237 -5.64 14.63 16.47
N LEU A 238 -4.78 13.78 17.07
CA LEU A 238 -3.33 13.85 16.90
C LEU A 238 -2.87 13.27 15.55
N PHE A 239 -3.63 12.31 15.00
CA PHE A 239 -3.32 11.67 13.72
C PHE A 239 -3.79 12.52 12.54
N THR A 240 -4.97 13.14 12.66
CA THR A 240 -5.64 13.84 11.56
C THR A 240 -4.78 14.87 10.83
N PRO A 241 -4.10 15.83 11.50
CA PRO A 241 -3.32 16.85 10.80
C PRO A 241 -2.20 16.27 9.96
N VAL A 242 -1.54 15.22 10.48
CA VAL A 242 -0.45 14.53 9.79
C VAL A 242 -0.99 13.78 8.58
N LEU A 243 -2.07 13.02 8.73
CA LEU A 243 -2.71 12.28 7.63
C LEU A 243 -3.13 13.21 6.48
N LEU A 244 -3.76 14.34 6.81
CA LEU A 244 -4.19 15.31 5.80
C LEU A 244 -2.98 15.96 5.12
N ALA A 245 -1.95 16.36 5.87
CA ALA A 245 -0.75 16.96 5.29
C ALA A 245 -0.01 16.01 4.33
N LEU A 246 -0.01 14.70 4.61
CA LEU A 246 0.55 13.69 3.69
C LEU A 246 -0.27 13.55 2.41
N VAL A 247 -1.61 13.49 2.51
CA VAL A 247 -2.52 13.36 1.35
C VAL A 247 -2.57 14.64 0.51
N GLU A 248 -2.46 15.81 1.15
CA GLU A 248 -2.48 17.12 0.49
C GLU A 248 -1.09 17.51 -0.08
N ASN A 249 -0.05 16.69 0.13
CA ASN A 249 1.31 16.96 -0.32
C ASN A 249 1.42 17.10 -1.85
N GLU A 250 2.37 17.88 -2.38
CA GLU A 250 2.59 18.00 -3.82
C GLU A 250 3.23 16.74 -4.44
N SER A 251 4.09 16.05 -3.68
CA SER A 251 4.82 14.87 -4.17
C SER A 251 3.91 13.65 -4.25
N ILE A 252 3.92 13.00 -5.41
CA ILE A 252 3.05 11.86 -5.72
C ILE A 252 3.39 10.64 -4.87
N GLY A 253 4.68 10.40 -4.59
CA GLY A 253 5.11 9.33 -3.70
C GLY A 253 4.56 9.52 -2.28
N ILE A 254 4.66 10.73 -1.75
CA ILE A 254 4.18 11.09 -0.41
C ILE A 254 2.65 11.01 -0.35
N LYS A 255 1.95 11.49 -1.39
CA LYS A 255 0.49 11.37 -1.49
C LYS A 255 0.04 9.91 -1.46
N SER A 256 0.66 9.06 -2.28
CA SER A 256 0.33 7.64 -2.38
C SER A 256 0.48 6.96 -1.02
N ARG A 257 1.62 7.15 -0.36
CA ARG A 257 1.88 6.59 0.97
C ARG A 257 0.95 7.18 2.03
N GLY A 258 0.65 8.48 1.95
CA GLY A 258 -0.35 9.14 2.79
C GLY A 258 -1.75 8.51 2.66
N LEU A 259 -2.17 8.18 1.43
CA LEU A 259 -3.43 7.48 1.17
C LEU A 259 -3.42 6.05 1.71
N GLU A 260 -2.32 5.31 1.58
CA GLU A 260 -2.17 3.96 2.17
C GLU A 260 -2.26 3.98 3.70
N ILE A 261 -1.58 4.95 4.33
CA ILE A 261 -1.61 5.15 5.79
C ILE A 261 -3.03 5.56 6.22
N LEU A 262 -3.67 6.46 5.48
CA LEU A 262 -5.06 6.86 5.74
C LEU A 262 -6.03 5.68 5.63
N ALA A 263 -5.88 4.84 4.60
CA ALA A 263 -6.66 3.63 4.43
C ALA A 263 -6.50 2.67 5.62
N SER A 264 -5.27 2.54 6.14
CA SER A 264 -4.97 1.72 7.32
C SER A 264 -5.55 2.31 8.61
N PHE A 265 -5.50 3.64 8.76
CA PHE A 265 -6.11 4.36 9.87
C PHE A 265 -7.64 4.19 9.89
N VAL A 266 -8.29 4.39 8.74
CA VAL A 266 -9.74 4.24 8.60
C VAL A 266 -10.20 2.83 8.95
N ALA A 267 -9.46 1.79 8.52
CA ALA A 267 -9.79 0.40 8.83
C ALA A 267 -9.80 0.10 10.35
N LYS A 268 -9.00 0.82 11.13
CA LYS A 268 -8.91 0.65 12.59
C LYS A 268 -9.77 1.64 13.37
N CYS A 269 -10.23 2.71 12.73
CA CYS A 269 -11.00 3.77 13.38
C CYS A 269 -12.45 3.30 13.61
N PRO A 270 -12.99 3.39 14.84
CA PRO A 270 -14.38 3.04 15.08
C PRO A 270 -15.34 3.90 14.26
N ALA A 271 -16.36 3.28 13.67
CA ALA A 271 -17.41 3.92 12.86
C ALA A 271 -17.99 5.18 13.51
N GLN A 272 -18.23 5.10 14.83
CA GLN A 272 -18.79 6.18 15.64
C GLN A 272 -17.92 7.43 15.62
N VAL A 273 -16.59 7.28 15.61
CA VAL A 273 -15.67 8.42 15.55
C VAL A 273 -15.77 9.08 14.19
N LEU A 274 -15.72 8.29 13.10
CA LEU A 274 -15.77 8.80 11.74
C LEU A 274 -17.07 9.59 11.47
N GLN A 275 -18.20 9.09 11.98
CA GLN A 275 -19.52 9.68 11.76
C GLN A 275 -19.81 10.84 12.73
N ASN A 276 -19.62 10.66 14.04
CA ASN A 276 -20.05 11.66 15.04
C ASN A 276 -19.14 12.89 15.07
N THR A 277 -17.86 12.73 14.76
CA THR A 277 -16.91 13.84 14.77
C THR A 277 -16.88 14.61 13.44
N GLY A 278 -17.50 14.06 12.40
CA GLY A 278 -17.45 14.59 11.04
C GLY A 278 -16.13 14.34 10.30
N ILE A 279 -15.16 13.65 10.94
CA ILE A 279 -13.84 13.45 10.32
C ILE A 279 -13.88 12.56 9.07
N GLY A 280 -14.84 11.62 9.00
CA GLY A 280 -15.03 10.81 7.80
C GLY A 280 -15.30 11.65 6.56
N ARG A 281 -16.05 12.77 6.69
CA ARG A 281 -16.29 13.70 5.59
C ARG A 281 -15.04 14.50 5.21
N VAL A 282 -14.22 14.87 6.19
CA VAL A 282 -12.94 15.55 5.91
C VAL A 282 -12.01 14.65 5.11
N PHE A 283 -11.94 13.36 5.44
CA PHE A 283 -11.16 12.39 4.66
C PHE A 283 -11.77 12.19 3.27
N GLU A 284 -13.10 12.10 3.16
CA GLU A 284 -13.79 12.08 1.86
C GLU A 284 -13.38 13.28 0.99
N ASP A 285 -13.45 14.50 1.53
CA ASP A 285 -13.19 15.74 0.79
C ASP A 285 -11.70 15.93 0.43
N ALA A 286 -10.80 15.30 1.18
CA ALA A 286 -9.38 15.25 0.87
C ALA A 286 -9.06 14.18 -0.20
N THR A 287 -9.76 13.05 -0.20
CA THR A 287 -9.50 11.92 -1.10
C THR A 287 -10.16 12.05 -2.47
N PHE A 288 -11.40 12.55 -2.57
CA PHE A 288 -12.10 12.65 -3.86
C PHE A 288 -11.34 13.44 -4.95
N PRO A 289 -10.67 14.57 -4.66
CA PRO A 289 -9.85 15.27 -5.64
C PRO A 289 -8.74 14.40 -6.25
N MET A 290 -8.27 13.37 -5.53
CA MET A 290 -7.23 12.46 -6.01
C MET A 290 -7.70 11.57 -7.17
N LEU A 291 -9.03 11.38 -7.32
CA LEU A 291 -9.59 10.63 -8.44
C LEU A 291 -9.48 11.37 -9.79
N LEU A 292 -9.13 12.66 -9.76
CA LEU A 292 -8.96 13.51 -10.94
C LEU A 292 -7.50 13.55 -11.44
N TYR A 293 -6.58 12.84 -10.79
CA TYR A 293 -5.21 12.66 -11.26
C TYR A 293 -5.21 11.65 -12.41
N LEU A 294 -5.50 12.16 -13.61
CA LEU A 294 -5.63 11.38 -14.84
C LEU A 294 -4.54 11.75 -15.85
N PRO A 295 -4.21 10.84 -16.79
CA PRO A 295 -3.22 11.01 -17.87
C PRO A 295 -3.25 12.32 -18.67
N SER A 296 -4.38 13.02 -18.71
CA SER A 296 -4.50 14.31 -19.40
C SER A 296 -3.67 15.43 -18.77
N VAL A 297 -3.34 15.30 -17.48
CA VAL A 297 -2.55 16.29 -16.70
C VAL A 297 -1.39 15.64 -15.95
N THR A 298 -1.54 14.38 -15.54
CA THR A 298 -0.54 13.63 -14.75
C THR A 298 -0.10 12.41 -15.53
N PRO A 299 1.21 12.07 -15.66
CA PRO A 299 1.67 10.86 -16.32
C PRO A 299 0.93 9.58 -15.89
N GLU A 300 0.82 8.60 -16.80
CA GLU A 300 0.05 7.37 -16.58
C GLU A 300 0.50 6.60 -15.34
N GLU A 301 1.81 6.36 -15.19
CA GLU A 301 2.40 5.64 -14.03
C GLU A 301 2.12 6.35 -12.70
N GLN A 302 2.15 7.67 -12.71
CA GLN A 302 1.85 8.47 -11.53
C GLN A 302 0.36 8.46 -11.19
N SER A 303 -0.50 8.44 -12.22
CA SER A 303 -1.95 8.35 -12.07
C SER A 303 -2.35 6.99 -11.47
N THR A 304 -1.83 5.88 -11.99
CA THR A 304 -2.12 4.54 -11.45
C THR A 304 -1.71 4.40 -9.98
N THR A 305 -0.55 4.97 -9.62
CA THR A 305 -0.01 4.98 -8.26
C THR A 305 -0.95 5.69 -7.26
N ILE A 306 -1.60 6.79 -7.66
CA ILE A 306 -2.50 7.54 -6.77
C ILE A 306 -3.92 6.97 -6.76
N LEU A 307 -4.45 6.59 -7.93
CA LEU A 307 -5.85 6.20 -8.09
C LEU A 307 -6.19 4.97 -7.23
N SER A 308 -5.32 3.94 -7.23
CA SER A 308 -5.60 2.70 -6.52
C SER A 308 -5.76 2.93 -5.00
N PRO A 309 -4.78 3.54 -4.28
CA PRO A 309 -4.93 3.89 -2.87
C PRO A 309 -6.11 4.84 -2.60
N ALA A 310 -6.38 5.80 -3.50
CA ALA A 310 -7.50 6.74 -3.31
C ALA A 310 -8.86 6.02 -3.27
N TYR A 311 -9.10 5.08 -4.21
CA TYR A 311 -10.30 4.25 -4.16
C TYR A 311 -10.35 3.37 -2.91
N ASP A 312 -9.22 2.83 -2.46
CA ASP A 312 -9.17 1.99 -1.25
C ASP A 312 -9.57 2.76 0.01
N VAL A 313 -9.15 4.03 0.14
CA VAL A 313 -9.59 4.91 1.22
C VAL A 313 -11.11 5.09 1.18
N LEU A 314 -11.69 5.41 0.02
CA LEU A 314 -13.14 5.64 -0.12
C LEU A 314 -13.96 4.38 0.16
N ILE A 315 -13.49 3.21 -0.31
CA ILE A 315 -14.12 1.93 -0.06
C ILE A 315 -14.09 1.62 1.44
N LYS A 316 -12.92 1.76 2.10
CA LYS A 316 -12.81 1.53 3.55
C LYS A 316 -13.64 2.51 4.38
N LEU A 317 -13.73 3.78 3.96
CA LEU A 317 -14.63 4.75 4.60
C LEU A 317 -16.09 4.30 4.47
N ALA A 318 -16.49 3.79 3.31
CA ALA A 318 -17.84 3.27 3.11
C ALA A 318 -18.10 2.00 3.94
N GLU A 319 -17.12 1.10 4.03
CA GLU A 319 -17.19 -0.13 4.81
C GLU A 319 -17.25 0.12 6.32
N SER A 320 -16.59 1.17 6.80
CA SER A 320 -16.64 1.59 8.20
C SER A 320 -18.03 2.03 8.66
N SER A 321 -18.97 2.29 7.73
CA SER A 321 -20.32 2.67 8.09
C SER A 321 -21.19 1.44 8.36
N ASP A 322 -21.80 1.40 9.56
CA ASP A 322 -22.59 0.26 10.04
C ASP A 322 -23.74 -0.10 9.08
N GLY A 323 -23.67 -1.32 8.53
CA GLY A 323 -24.73 -1.95 7.74
C GLY A 323 -24.74 -1.63 6.25
N VAL A 324 -25.02 -2.65 5.43
CA VAL A 324 -25.17 -2.55 3.95
C VAL A 324 -26.29 -1.56 3.56
N GLN A 325 -27.24 -1.33 4.46
CA GLN A 325 -28.38 -0.45 4.26
C GLN A 325 -28.10 1.03 4.61
N ASN A 326 -26.90 1.36 5.08
CA ASN A 326 -26.58 2.71 5.49
C ASN A 326 -26.66 3.70 4.29
N PRO A 327 -27.44 4.79 4.38
CA PRO A 327 -27.55 5.77 3.30
C PRO A 327 -26.23 6.49 3.01
N GLU A 328 -25.37 6.73 4.01
CA GLU A 328 -24.08 7.41 3.81
C GLU A 328 -23.08 6.51 3.08
N ARG A 329 -23.01 5.21 3.44
CA ARG A 329 -22.25 4.20 2.70
C ARG A 329 -22.64 4.20 1.22
N ARG A 330 -23.94 4.15 0.95
CA ARG A 330 -24.48 4.16 -0.41
C ARG A 330 -24.14 5.44 -1.15
N ARG A 331 -24.34 6.60 -0.52
CA ARG A 331 -23.99 7.91 -1.08
C ARG A 331 -22.52 7.97 -1.51
N LEU A 332 -21.61 7.52 -0.64
CA LEU A 332 -20.18 7.55 -0.89
C LEU A 332 -19.80 6.65 -2.08
N LEU A 333 -20.26 5.40 -2.08
CA LEU A 333 -19.98 4.46 -3.17
C LEU A 333 -20.62 4.88 -4.50
N ASP A 334 -21.83 5.45 -4.47
CA ASP A 334 -22.48 6.00 -5.66
C ASP A 334 -21.73 7.20 -6.24
N LYS A 335 -21.16 8.04 -5.37
CA LYS A 335 -20.33 9.16 -5.76
C LYS A 335 -19.01 8.67 -6.33
N ALA A 336 -18.38 7.65 -5.73
CA ALA A 336 -17.18 7.02 -6.26
C ALA A 336 -17.39 6.37 -7.65
N LEU A 337 -18.55 5.74 -7.90
CA LEU A 337 -18.88 5.24 -9.24
C LEU A 337 -19.08 6.37 -10.25
N ARG A 338 -19.86 7.41 -9.90
CA ARG A 338 -20.24 8.46 -10.85
C ARG A 338 -19.12 9.45 -11.11
N ASP A 339 -18.59 10.03 -10.05
CA ASP A 339 -17.62 11.12 -10.12
C ASP A 339 -16.18 10.59 -10.19
N GLY A 340 -15.97 9.31 -9.86
CA GLY A 340 -14.69 8.62 -9.98
C GLY A 340 -14.62 7.71 -11.20
N ILE A 341 -15.26 6.54 -11.13
CA ILE A 341 -15.09 5.48 -12.13
C ILE A 341 -15.58 5.90 -13.52
N PHE A 342 -16.83 6.37 -13.65
CA PHE A 342 -17.39 6.72 -14.95
C PHE A 342 -16.72 7.95 -15.55
N ALA A 343 -16.44 8.98 -14.73
CA ALA A 343 -15.69 10.16 -15.17
C ALA A 343 -14.26 9.79 -15.58
N GLY A 344 -13.58 8.96 -14.79
CA GLY A 344 -12.23 8.47 -15.07
C GLY A 344 -12.17 7.68 -16.37
N HIS A 345 -13.10 6.74 -16.60
CA HIS A 345 -13.19 6.00 -17.86
C HIS A 345 -13.46 6.93 -19.03
N PHE A 346 -14.37 7.89 -18.90
CA PHE A 346 -14.68 8.84 -19.97
C PHE A 346 -13.46 9.68 -20.40
N HIS A 347 -12.58 10.03 -19.46
CA HIS A 347 -11.41 10.86 -19.73
C HIS A 347 -10.12 10.09 -20.02
N ALA A 348 -10.04 8.82 -19.62
CA ALA A 348 -8.82 8.01 -19.69
C ALA A 348 -9.02 6.62 -20.31
N SER A 349 -10.09 6.39 -21.09
CA SER A 349 -10.39 5.09 -21.72
C SER A 349 -9.28 4.58 -22.65
N GLN A 350 -8.44 5.47 -23.18
CA GLN A 350 -7.32 5.10 -24.05
C GLN A 350 -6.10 4.53 -23.30
N TYR A 351 -6.06 4.60 -21.95
CA TYR A 351 -4.94 4.14 -21.14
C TYR A 351 -5.26 2.81 -20.48
N SER A 352 -4.72 1.71 -21.02
CA SER A 352 -5.08 0.35 -20.61
C SER A 352 -4.83 0.09 -19.13
N GLN A 353 -3.72 0.61 -18.57
CA GLN A 353 -3.38 0.42 -17.16
C GLN A 353 -4.36 1.16 -16.23
N ILE A 354 -4.81 2.35 -16.62
CA ILE A 354 -5.82 3.11 -15.86
C ILE A 354 -7.16 2.37 -15.90
N VAL A 355 -7.58 1.92 -17.09
CA VAL A 355 -8.82 1.14 -17.24
C VAL A 355 -8.76 -0.14 -16.40
N GLN A 356 -7.62 -0.82 -16.34
CA GLN A 356 -7.40 -1.98 -15.48
C GLN A 356 -7.68 -1.65 -14.00
N VAL A 357 -7.09 -0.57 -13.48
CA VAL A 357 -7.32 -0.10 -12.10
C VAL A 357 -8.80 0.24 -11.88
N LEU A 358 -9.42 0.98 -12.81
CA LEU A 358 -10.83 1.34 -12.72
C LEU A 358 -11.74 0.09 -12.69
N MET A 359 -11.45 -0.94 -13.48
CA MET A 359 -12.24 -2.17 -13.48
C MET A 359 -12.09 -2.97 -12.19
N GLN A 360 -10.86 -3.08 -11.66
CA GLN A 360 -10.61 -3.68 -10.36
C GLN A 360 -11.41 -2.98 -9.25
N LYS A 361 -11.35 -1.64 -9.20
CA LYS A 361 -12.09 -0.86 -8.19
C LYS A 361 -13.60 -0.86 -8.44
N THR A 362 -14.04 -0.95 -9.70
CA THR A 362 -15.47 -1.15 -10.04
C THR A 362 -16.00 -2.43 -9.42
N ALA A 363 -15.29 -3.54 -9.53
CA ALA A 363 -15.68 -4.81 -8.92
C ALA A 363 -15.82 -4.66 -7.40
N SER A 364 -14.82 -4.06 -6.73
CA SER A 364 -14.86 -3.82 -5.28
C SER A 364 -16.04 -2.93 -4.85
N ILE A 365 -16.30 -1.83 -5.57
CA ILE A 365 -17.41 -0.92 -5.24
C ILE A 365 -18.77 -1.57 -5.48
N VAL A 366 -18.94 -2.28 -6.60
CA VAL A 366 -20.19 -3.01 -6.92
C VAL A 366 -20.46 -4.10 -5.88
N ASN A 367 -19.43 -4.83 -5.45
CA ASN A 367 -19.54 -5.81 -4.36
C ASN A 367 -20.00 -5.14 -3.05
N CYS A 368 -19.45 -3.95 -2.74
CA CYS A 368 -19.82 -3.20 -1.55
C CYS A 368 -21.24 -2.61 -1.58
N LEU A 369 -21.74 -2.27 -2.76
CA LEU A 369 -23.11 -1.78 -2.99
C LEU A 369 -24.13 -2.91 -3.07
N GLY A 370 -23.74 -4.09 -3.57
CA GLY A 370 -24.62 -5.22 -3.83
C GLY A 370 -25.78 -4.84 -4.75
N ILE A 371 -27.01 -5.17 -4.34
CA ILE A 371 -28.24 -4.91 -5.12
C ILE A 371 -28.45 -3.43 -5.46
N TYR A 372 -27.86 -2.50 -4.68
CA TYR A 372 -27.97 -1.07 -4.95
C TYR A 372 -27.23 -0.62 -6.22
N SER A 373 -26.36 -1.48 -6.76
CA SER A 373 -25.67 -1.28 -8.04
C SER A 373 -26.62 -1.30 -9.25
N ILE A 374 -27.84 -1.85 -9.11
CA ILE A 374 -28.80 -2.00 -10.21
C ILE A 374 -29.11 -0.67 -10.92
N LYS A 375 -29.18 0.45 -10.19
CA LYS A 375 -29.43 1.77 -10.81
C LYS A 375 -28.32 2.24 -11.75
N HIS A 376 -27.12 1.69 -11.60
CA HIS A 376 -25.96 1.96 -12.46
C HIS A 376 -25.77 0.88 -13.52
N LEU A 377 -26.59 -0.18 -13.54
CA LEU A 377 -26.41 -1.36 -14.40
C LEU A 377 -26.22 -1.00 -15.88
N LYS A 378 -27.07 -0.11 -16.40
CA LYS A 378 -26.97 0.34 -17.81
C LYS A 378 -25.61 0.98 -18.13
N ASN A 379 -25.12 1.84 -17.25
CA ASN A 379 -23.84 2.52 -17.43
C ASN A 379 -22.66 1.56 -17.26
N LEU A 380 -22.75 0.67 -16.27
CA LEU A 380 -21.76 -0.39 -16.04
C LEU A 380 -21.64 -1.32 -17.26
N LEU A 381 -22.76 -1.83 -17.78
CA LEU A 381 -22.76 -2.68 -18.97
C LEU A 381 -22.27 -1.95 -20.23
N SER A 382 -22.60 -0.66 -20.38
CA SER A 382 -22.07 0.15 -21.48
C SER A 382 -20.54 0.27 -21.40
N MET A 383 -20.01 0.58 -20.23
CA MET A 383 -18.56 0.70 -20.00
C MET A 383 -17.84 -0.63 -20.24
N ILE A 384 -18.34 -1.72 -19.65
CA ILE A 384 -17.79 -3.07 -19.85
C ILE A 384 -17.82 -3.46 -21.33
N SER A 385 -18.90 -3.15 -22.05
CA SER A 385 -18.98 -3.40 -23.49
C SER A 385 -17.89 -2.66 -24.25
N THR A 386 -17.64 -1.38 -23.96
CA THR A 386 -16.59 -0.62 -24.67
C THR A 386 -15.19 -1.21 -24.50
N ILE A 387 -14.92 -1.86 -23.37
CA ILE A 387 -13.62 -2.43 -23.05
C ILE A 387 -13.48 -3.84 -23.64
N MET A 388 -14.46 -4.71 -23.40
CA MET A 388 -14.36 -6.13 -23.76
C MET A 388 -14.62 -6.42 -25.24
N THR A 389 -15.36 -5.54 -25.94
CA THR A 389 -15.65 -5.74 -27.37
C THR A 389 -14.73 -4.92 -28.29
N ASP A 390 -13.69 -4.28 -27.74
CA ASP A 390 -12.67 -3.60 -28.55
C ASP A 390 -11.93 -4.66 -29.40
N PRO A 391 -11.82 -4.49 -30.73
CA PRO A 391 -11.02 -5.35 -31.59
C PRO A 391 -9.57 -5.53 -31.12
N PHE A 392 -9.03 -4.56 -30.39
CA PHE A 392 -7.65 -4.58 -29.88
C PHE A 392 -7.56 -4.87 -28.38
N ALA A 393 -8.63 -5.33 -27.74
CA ALA A 393 -8.68 -5.60 -26.29
C ALA A 393 -7.57 -6.56 -25.83
N THR A 394 -7.24 -7.52 -26.68
CA THR A 394 -6.18 -8.53 -26.57
C THR A 394 -4.75 -7.97 -26.54
N ALA A 395 -4.53 -6.71 -26.97
CA ALA A 395 -3.23 -6.06 -26.89
C ALA A 395 -2.77 -5.85 -25.43
N HIS A 396 -3.70 -5.77 -24.47
CA HIS A 396 -3.40 -5.75 -23.04
C HIS A 396 -4.37 -6.67 -22.28
N PRO A 397 -4.12 -7.99 -22.25
CA PRO A 397 -5.01 -8.97 -21.64
C PRO A 397 -5.40 -8.69 -20.17
N PRO A 398 -4.52 -8.16 -19.29
CA PRO A 398 -4.89 -7.87 -17.90
C PRO A 398 -6.09 -6.94 -17.74
N THR A 399 -6.29 -5.99 -18.65
CA THR A 399 -7.45 -5.08 -18.62
C THR A 399 -8.74 -5.84 -18.94
N VAL A 400 -8.71 -6.75 -19.91
CA VAL A 400 -9.88 -7.55 -20.29
C VAL A 400 -10.23 -8.56 -19.20
N ILE A 401 -9.21 -9.18 -18.59
CA ILE A 401 -9.39 -10.10 -17.45
C ILE A 401 -10.08 -9.36 -16.29
N THR A 402 -9.58 -8.19 -15.91
CA THR A 402 -10.17 -7.39 -14.82
C THR A 402 -11.57 -6.85 -15.17
N ALA A 403 -11.82 -6.49 -16.43
CA ALA A 403 -13.17 -6.14 -16.91
C ALA A 403 -14.13 -7.34 -16.81
N THR A 404 -13.66 -8.54 -17.16
CA THR A 404 -14.43 -9.80 -17.05
C THR A 404 -14.75 -10.13 -15.59
N GLN A 405 -13.80 -9.92 -14.68
CA GLN A 405 -14.01 -10.06 -13.24
C GLN A 405 -15.02 -9.02 -12.71
N ALA A 406 -14.95 -7.77 -13.17
CA ALA A 406 -15.95 -6.76 -12.83
C ALA A 406 -17.35 -7.15 -13.34
N LEU A 407 -17.45 -7.68 -14.57
CA LEU A 407 -18.71 -8.19 -15.12
C LEU A 407 -19.28 -9.34 -14.28
N ASN A 408 -18.44 -10.26 -13.79
CA ASN A 408 -18.86 -11.31 -12.85
C ASN A 408 -19.51 -10.72 -11.59
N THR A 409 -18.89 -9.72 -10.98
CA THR A 409 -19.42 -9.06 -9.78
C THR A 409 -20.72 -8.29 -10.08
N ILE A 410 -20.83 -7.66 -11.25
CA ILE A 410 -22.05 -7.01 -11.73
C ILE A 410 -23.17 -8.03 -11.88
N ILE A 411 -22.90 -9.17 -12.52
CA ILE A 411 -23.87 -10.25 -12.72
C ILE A 411 -24.36 -10.76 -11.36
N ALA A 412 -23.43 -11.09 -10.45
CA ALA A 412 -23.76 -11.57 -9.12
C ALA A 412 -24.56 -10.55 -8.28
N SER A 413 -24.28 -9.26 -8.43
CA SER A 413 -24.94 -8.20 -7.62
C SER A 413 -26.28 -7.74 -8.21
N CYS A 414 -26.42 -7.81 -9.54
CA CYS A 414 -27.58 -7.30 -10.28
C CYS A 414 -28.43 -8.41 -10.91
N TRP A 415 -28.21 -9.67 -10.54
CA TRP A 415 -28.91 -10.84 -11.08
C TRP A 415 -30.45 -10.69 -11.15
N PRO A 416 -31.16 -10.05 -10.19
CA PRO A 416 -32.62 -9.96 -10.25
C PRO A 416 -33.10 -9.15 -11.45
N ARG A 417 -32.33 -8.14 -11.87
CA ARG A 417 -32.65 -7.29 -13.03
C ARG A 417 -32.08 -7.84 -14.33
N ILE A 418 -31.00 -8.61 -14.27
CA ILE A 418 -30.38 -9.23 -15.46
C ILE A 418 -31.26 -10.33 -16.05
N GLN A 419 -32.21 -10.89 -15.30
CA GLN A 419 -33.24 -11.77 -15.84
C GLN A 419 -34.08 -11.12 -16.95
N GLU A 420 -34.05 -9.80 -17.11
CA GLU A 420 -34.62 -9.14 -18.27
C GLU A 420 -33.83 -9.43 -19.54
N THR A 421 -34.57 -9.84 -20.57
CA THR A 421 -34.01 -10.35 -21.82
C THR A 421 -33.03 -9.37 -22.46
N GLU A 422 -33.28 -8.06 -22.39
CA GLU A 422 -32.39 -7.05 -23.00
C GLU A 422 -30.99 -7.02 -22.36
N HIS A 423 -30.90 -7.07 -21.03
CA HIS A 423 -29.62 -7.04 -20.33
C HIS A 423 -28.86 -8.37 -20.48
N ALA A 424 -29.57 -9.50 -20.41
CA ALA A 424 -28.99 -10.81 -20.68
C ALA A 424 -28.44 -10.91 -22.12
N GLU A 425 -29.20 -10.45 -23.13
CA GLU A 425 -28.76 -10.40 -24.52
C GLU A 425 -27.53 -9.50 -24.71
N GLN A 426 -27.48 -8.36 -24.03
CA GLN A 426 -26.31 -7.48 -24.06
C GLN A 426 -25.06 -8.16 -23.48
N ILE A 427 -25.18 -8.84 -22.34
CA ILE A 427 -24.06 -9.56 -21.72
C ILE A 427 -23.58 -10.70 -22.62
N ILE A 428 -24.50 -11.48 -23.21
CA ILE A 428 -24.16 -12.53 -24.17
C ILE A 428 -23.37 -11.94 -25.34
N ARG A 429 -23.84 -10.83 -25.93
CA ARG A 429 -23.14 -10.16 -27.02
C ARG A 429 -21.73 -9.72 -26.62
N ILE A 430 -21.55 -9.16 -25.42
CA ILE A 430 -20.24 -8.74 -24.92
C ILE A 430 -19.29 -9.94 -24.84
N LEU A 431 -19.74 -11.04 -24.21
CA LEU A 431 -18.95 -12.26 -24.06
C LEU A 431 -18.61 -12.90 -25.41
N SER A 432 -19.59 -12.99 -26.31
CA SER A 432 -19.41 -13.55 -27.66
C SER A 432 -18.38 -12.77 -28.47
N LEU A 433 -18.49 -11.43 -28.52
CA LEU A 433 -17.56 -10.60 -29.29
C LEU A 433 -16.15 -10.66 -28.70
N CYS A 434 -16.01 -10.58 -27.38
CA CYS A 434 -14.72 -10.71 -26.71
C CYS A 434 -14.05 -12.06 -27.03
N TRP A 435 -14.80 -13.16 -26.95
CA TRP A 435 -14.32 -14.50 -27.28
C TRP A 435 -13.89 -14.65 -28.74
N LEU A 436 -14.64 -14.06 -29.68
CA LEU A 436 -14.30 -14.09 -31.10
C LEU A 436 -13.02 -13.31 -31.39
N ASN A 437 -12.85 -12.11 -30.80
CA ASN A 437 -11.64 -11.31 -30.94
C ASN A 437 -10.40 -12.09 -30.44
N VAL A 438 -10.49 -12.71 -29.25
CA VAL A 438 -9.43 -13.57 -28.69
C VAL A 438 -9.11 -14.74 -29.62
N ALA A 439 -10.14 -15.38 -30.17
CA ALA A 439 -9.95 -16.53 -31.04
C ALA A 439 -9.40 -16.15 -32.42
N GLU A 440 -9.63 -14.94 -32.94
CA GLU A 440 -9.06 -14.41 -34.19
C GLU A 440 -7.57 -14.07 -34.03
N GLU A 441 -7.19 -13.51 -32.90
CA GLU A 441 -5.78 -13.19 -32.61
C GLU A 441 -4.93 -14.45 -32.46
N ASN A 442 -5.48 -15.51 -31.86
CA ASN A 442 -4.82 -16.81 -31.77
C ASN A 442 -4.57 -17.48 -33.14
N GLN A 443 -5.31 -17.10 -34.18
CA GLN A 443 -5.14 -17.64 -35.53
C GLN A 443 -4.10 -16.87 -36.35
N SER A 444 -3.84 -15.60 -35.99
CA SER A 444 -2.84 -14.78 -36.63
C SER A 444 -1.48 -15.08 -36.00
N SER A 445 -0.59 -15.73 -36.75
CA SER A 445 0.70 -16.29 -36.30
C SER A 445 1.77 -15.26 -35.86
N SER A 446 1.36 -14.05 -35.46
CA SER A 446 2.21 -12.91 -35.09
C SER A 446 2.19 -12.60 -33.58
N THR A 447 1.77 -13.55 -32.74
CA THR A 447 1.43 -13.33 -31.33
C THR A 447 2.61 -12.77 -30.53
N GLN A 448 2.50 -11.51 -30.10
CA GLN A 448 3.33 -10.90 -29.05
C GLN A 448 2.75 -11.13 -27.64
N ILE A 449 1.62 -11.84 -27.53
CA ILE A 449 0.89 -12.08 -26.28
C ILE A 449 1.41 -13.35 -25.61
N PRO A 450 1.66 -13.35 -24.29
CA PRO A 450 1.94 -14.58 -23.54
C PRO A 450 0.76 -15.57 -23.64
N GLU A 451 1.00 -16.80 -24.10
CA GLU A 451 -0.03 -17.86 -24.17
C GLU A 451 -0.77 -18.07 -22.83
N ALA A 452 -0.08 -17.86 -21.71
CA ALA A 452 -0.64 -17.95 -20.37
C ALA A 452 -1.79 -16.95 -20.12
N ASP A 453 -1.66 -15.72 -20.60
CA ASP A 453 -2.67 -14.67 -20.36
C ASP A 453 -3.94 -14.92 -21.17
N VAL A 454 -3.78 -15.47 -22.38
CA VAL A 454 -4.90 -15.88 -23.24
C VAL A 454 -5.69 -17.03 -22.63
N GLU A 455 -5.00 -17.99 -22.02
CA GLU A 455 -5.62 -19.11 -21.32
C GLU A 455 -6.40 -18.62 -20.09
N ILE A 456 -5.79 -17.75 -19.26
CA ILE A 456 -6.48 -17.13 -18.10
C ILE A 456 -7.72 -16.36 -18.55
N LEU A 457 -7.62 -15.56 -19.60
CA LEU A 457 -8.74 -14.82 -20.16
C LEU A 457 -9.87 -15.74 -20.64
N SER A 458 -9.52 -16.81 -21.36
CA SER A 458 -10.49 -17.80 -21.85
C SER A 458 -11.21 -18.50 -20.69
N GLN A 459 -10.49 -18.85 -19.62
CA GLN A 459 -11.06 -19.44 -18.42
C GLN A 459 -12.02 -18.49 -17.70
N GLU A 460 -11.67 -17.21 -17.55
CA GLU A 460 -12.54 -16.20 -16.94
C GLU A 460 -13.80 -15.92 -17.76
N LEU A 461 -13.70 -15.91 -19.11
CA LEU A 461 -14.88 -15.78 -19.98
C LEU A 461 -15.84 -16.97 -19.82
N ILE A 462 -15.30 -18.19 -19.79
CA ILE A 462 -16.10 -19.42 -19.53
C ILE A 462 -16.75 -19.34 -18.14
N ARG A 463 -16.02 -18.89 -17.12
CA ARG A 463 -16.54 -18.71 -15.76
C ARG A 463 -17.72 -17.74 -15.75
N THR A 464 -17.58 -16.62 -16.46
CA THR A 464 -18.62 -15.58 -16.57
C THR A 464 -19.85 -16.09 -17.28
N SER A 465 -19.67 -16.84 -18.37
CA SER A 465 -20.76 -17.52 -19.07
C SER A 465 -21.50 -18.50 -18.15
N LYS A 466 -20.80 -19.29 -17.33
CA LYS A 466 -21.43 -20.20 -16.36
C LYS A 466 -22.23 -19.46 -15.28
N ILE A 467 -21.69 -18.37 -14.74
CA ILE A 467 -22.41 -17.53 -13.75
C ILE A 467 -23.68 -16.95 -14.38
N LEU A 468 -23.60 -16.50 -15.63
CA LEU A 468 -24.77 -16.01 -16.36
C LEU A 468 -25.80 -17.12 -16.59
N GLN A 469 -25.38 -18.31 -17.01
CA GLN A 469 -26.28 -19.46 -17.22
C GLN A 469 -26.97 -19.91 -15.93
N ALA A 470 -26.30 -19.81 -14.78
CA ALA A 470 -26.88 -20.15 -13.49
C ALA A 470 -28.13 -19.29 -13.14
N ILE A 471 -28.25 -18.08 -13.71
CA ILE A 471 -29.40 -17.19 -13.45
C ILE A 471 -30.73 -17.77 -13.96
N TRP A 472 -30.70 -18.61 -15.01
CA TRP A 472 -31.88 -19.22 -15.61
C TRP A 472 -31.85 -20.75 -15.56
N ALA A 473 -30.93 -21.36 -14.82
CA ALA A 473 -30.86 -22.82 -14.67
C ALA A 473 -32.15 -23.42 -14.07
N GLU A 474 -32.89 -22.64 -13.27
CA GLU A 474 -34.16 -23.06 -12.66
C GLU A 474 -35.39 -22.79 -13.55
N ASP A 475 -35.26 -21.93 -14.57
CA ASP A 475 -36.38 -21.49 -15.42
C ASP A 475 -35.91 -21.22 -16.86
N ASP A 476 -35.99 -22.27 -17.69
CA ASP A 476 -35.64 -22.24 -19.11
C ASP A 476 -36.45 -21.22 -19.91
N SER A 477 -37.61 -20.76 -19.42
CA SER A 477 -38.38 -19.72 -20.10
C SER A 477 -37.70 -18.35 -20.10
N LYS A 478 -36.72 -18.16 -19.20
CA LYS A 478 -35.89 -16.94 -19.08
C LYS A 478 -34.61 -17.02 -19.91
N ARG A 479 -34.31 -18.16 -20.53
CA ARG A 479 -33.18 -18.32 -21.45
C ARG A 479 -33.37 -17.38 -22.66
N PRO A 480 -32.36 -16.57 -23.03
CA PRO A 480 -32.47 -15.69 -24.19
C PRO A 480 -32.70 -16.48 -25.49
N ARG A 481 -33.82 -16.22 -26.18
CA ARG A 481 -34.27 -16.98 -27.36
C ARG A 481 -33.27 -16.97 -28.53
N ARG A 482 -32.49 -15.88 -28.64
CA ARG A 482 -31.50 -15.69 -29.70
C ARG A 482 -30.19 -16.46 -29.47
N LEU A 483 -29.96 -16.99 -28.26
CA LEU A 483 -28.71 -17.69 -27.95
C LEU A 483 -28.53 -18.93 -28.82
N ASP A 484 -29.59 -19.70 -29.03
CA ASP A 484 -29.54 -20.94 -29.81
C ASP A 484 -29.30 -20.63 -31.30
N GLU A 485 -29.95 -19.60 -31.85
CA GLU A 485 -29.70 -19.13 -33.22
C GLU A 485 -28.26 -18.64 -33.43
N VAL A 486 -27.65 -18.01 -32.41
CA VAL A 486 -26.27 -17.53 -32.46
C VAL A 486 -25.28 -18.70 -32.39
N LEU A 487 -25.55 -19.71 -31.57
CA LEU A 487 -24.72 -20.92 -31.49
C LEU A 487 -24.77 -21.76 -32.77
N GLU A 488 -25.92 -21.80 -33.46
CA GLU A 488 -26.04 -22.43 -34.79
C GLU A 488 -25.22 -21.69 -35.86
N LYS A 489 -25.19 -20.36 -35.81
CA LYS A 489 -24.47 -19.53 -36.80
C LYS A 489 -22.96 -19.50 -36.56
N GLU A 490 -22.52 -19.54 -35.29
CA GLU A 490 -21.10 -19.41 -34.92
C GLU A 490 -20.64 -20.55 -34.00
N PRO A 491 -20.14 -21.68 -34.55
CA PRO A 491 -19.79 -22.86 -33.76
C PRO A 491 -18.61 -22.64 -32.81
N ARG A 492 -17.80 -21.58 -33.02
CA ARG A 492 -16.69 -21.20 -32.13
C ARG A 492 -17.17 -20.80 -30.73
N LEU A 493 -18.42 -20.35 -30.60
CA LEU A 493 -19.05 -19.97 -29.34
C LEU A 493 -19.52 -21.16 -28.50
N ALA A 494 -19.56 -22.37 -29.07
CA ALA A 494 -20.03 -23.57 -28.37
C ALA A 494 -19.18 -23.91 -27.14
N LYS A 495 -17.87 -23.59 -27.15
CA LYS A 495 -16.99 -23.78 -25.99
C LYS A 495 -17.30 -22.79 -24.86
N LEU A 496 -17.71 -21.57 -25.20
CA LEU A 496 -18.01 -20.51 -24.24
C LEU A 496 -19.34 -20.75 -23.52
N PHE A 497 -20.38 -21.15 -24.26
CA PHE A 497 -21.72 -21.43 -23.72
C PHE A 497 -22.01 -22.93 -23.56
N ALA A 498 -20.97 -23.73 -23.33
CA ALA A 498 -21.15 -25.14 -23.03
C ALA A 498 -22.08 -25.28 -21.80
N PRO A 499 -23.08 -26.18 -21.85
CA PRO A 499 -23.99 -26.39 -20.72
C PRO A 499 -23.17 -26.80 -19.50
N ALA A 500 -23.46 -26.19 -18.35
CA ALA A 500 -22.89 -26.61 -17.09
C ALA A 500 -23.22 -28.10 -16.89
N LEU A 501 -22.20 -28.96 -16.78
CA LEU A 501 -22.38 -30.34 -16.36
C LEU A 501 -23.16 -30.33 -15.04
N ALA A 502 -24.32 -31.00 -15.06
CA ALA A 502 -25.24 -31.14 -13.94
C ALA A 502 -24.59 -31.80 -12.71
#